data_AF-A0A505DA58-F1
#
_entry.id   AF-A0A505DA58-F1
#
_cell.length_a   1.000
_cell.length_b   1.000
_cell.length_c   1.000
_cell.angle_alpha   90.00
_cell.angle_beta   90.00
_cell.angle_gamma   90.00
#
_symmetry.space_group_name_H-M   'P 1'
#
loop_
_entity.id
_entity.type
_entity.pdbx_description
1 polymer ?
#
loop_
_entity_poly.entity_id
_entity_poly.type
_entity_poly.pdbx_seq_one_letter_code
_entity_poly.pdbx_strand_id
1 'polypeptide(L)'
;MSTTRRNLLGAALGGATAAAVALPAAGAHAMSARAASWQLKWSPSARDDGLRAFETLEDDRADSHPAASPHIYATGDNWRFNMHTVDRDTSTDRQRHEVTGLRNGSGSNYLRWTEGQTWRVTYSMYIPKSLKATTTFTHIMQMKQPGSGSSPIVVQSLRRVNGVQTIELKLFTDDILVGRTNLEPLHDKWTDVDFQIKVGNGSAGSVRWILKSGSTTVIDKSRTGVDTFLADRVRPKWGIYRSLGDTSGSLQDCHLLLTNLRGYQLV
;
A
#
# COMPACT_ATOMS: atom_id res chain seq x y z
N MET A 1 31.53 -28.42 -51.66
CA MET A 1 33.00 -28.25 -51.58
C MET A 1 33.30 -26.90 -52.23
N SER A 2 33.42 -25.81 -51.46
CA SER A 2 34.56 -25.31 -50.67
C SER A 2 35.09 -24.06 -51.40
N THR A 3 34.73 -22.86 -50.94
CA THR A 3 35.62 -21.85 -50.29
C THR A 3 36.85 -21.49 -51.16
N THR A 4 37.21 -20.22 -51.39
CA THR A 4 37.69 -19.27 -50.37
C THR A 4 37.94 -17.88 -50.99
N ARG A 5 37.97 -16.87 -50.12
CA ARG A 5 38.09 -15.41 -50.32
C ARG A 5 39.54 -14.86 -50.44
N ARG A 6 39.61 -13.61 -50.93
CA ARG A 6 40.58 -12.49 -50.70
C ARG A 6 41.94 -12.61 -51.41
N ASN A 7 42.63 -11.55 -51.86
CA ASN A 7 42.46 -10.08 -51.94
C ASN A 7 43.62 -9.59 -52.83
N LEU A 8 43.52 -8.45 -53.53
CA LEU A 8 44.62 -7.48 -53.69
C LEU A 8 44.11 -6.15 -54.26
N LEU A 9 44.79 -5.08 -53.85
CA LEU A 9 44.45 -3.66 -53.88
C LEU A 9 44.57 -2.98 -55.25
N GLY A 10 43.82 -1.89 -55.43
CA GLY A 10 44.06 -0.87 -56.46
C GLY A 10 43.24 0.39 -56.17
N ALA A 11 43.91 1.47 -55.79
CA ALA A 11 43.33 2.78 -55.51
C ALA A 11 43.05 3.54 -56.82
N ALA A 12 41.96 4.31 -56.87
CA ALA A 12 41.82 5.46 -57.77
C ALA A 12 40.84 6.48 -57.19
N LEU A 13 41.33 7.72 -57.08
CA LEU A 13 40.61 8.94 -56.75
C LEU A 13 39.62 9.31 -57.86
N GLY A 14 38.47 9.88 -57.50
CA GLY A 14 37.55 10.49 -58.45
C GLY A 14 36.42 11.22 -57.71
N GLY A 15 36.59 12.52 -57.50
CA GLY A 15 35.57 13.37 -56.91
C GLY A 15 34.44 13.72 -57.90
N ALA A 16 33.23 13.84 -57.38
CA ALA A 16 32.17 14.66 -57.94
C ALA A 16 31.19 15.03 -56.81
N THR A 17 31.20 16.31 -56.45
CA THR A 17 30.28 16.93 -55.50
C THR A 17 28.88 17.03 -56.11
N ALA A 18 27.93 16.23 -55.63
CA ALA A 18 26.51 16.44 -55.90
C ALA A 18 25.94 17.38 -54.83
N ALA A 19 25.59 18.60 -55.24
CA ALA A 19 24.86 19.55 -54.39
C ALA A 19 23.42 19.05 -54.21
N ALA A 20 23.13 18.42 -53.06
CA ALA A 20 21.77 18.13 -52.63
C ALA A 20 21.14 19.41 -52.07
N VAL A 21 20.11 19.89 -52.74
CA VAL A 21 19.25 20.99 -52.29
C VAL A 21 18.56 20.56 -51.00
N ALA A 22 18.95 21.16 -49.87
CA ALA A 22 18.30 20.95 -48.59
C ALA A 22 16.92 21.62 -48.60
N LEU A 23 15.86 20.80 -48.61
CA LEU A 23 14.53 21.25 -48.19
C LEU A 23 14.55 21.52 -46.68
N PRO A 24 13.93 22.61 -46.19
CA PRO A 24 13.84 22.83 -44.76
C PRO A 24 12.92 21.77 -44.16
N ALA A 25 13.48 20.87 -43.37
CA ALA A 25 12.71 19.96 -42.54
C ALA A 25 11.84 20.80 -41.60
N ALA A 26 10.53 20.76 -41.84
CA ALA A 26 9.53 21.32 -40.95
C ALA A 26 9.82 20.83 -39.53
N GLY A 27 9.95 21.78 -38.60
CA GLY A 27 10.27 21.51 -37.20
C GLY A 27 9.22 20.62 -36.56
N ALA A 28 9.49 19.31 -36.53
CA ALA A 28 8.82 18.39 -35.66
C ALA A 28 9.14 18.83 -34.22
N HIS A 29 8.18 19.50 -33.58
CA HIS A 29 8.18 19.67 -32.14
C HIS A 29 8.10 18.28 -31.54
N ALA A 30 9.27 17.70 -31.24
CA ALA A 30 9.37 16.50 -30.44
C ALA A 30 8.77 16.84 -29.07
N MET A 31 7.50 16.47 -28.87
CA MET A 31 6.92 16.48 -27.53
C MET A 31 7.73 15.48 -26.72
N SER A 32 8.63 15.99 -25.88
CA SER A 32 9.39 15.19 -24.93
C SER A 32 8.38 14.46 -24.05
N ALA A 33 8.23 13.14 -24.24
CA ALA A 33 7.47 12.30 -23.34
C ALA A 33 8.07 12.42 -21.94
N ARG A 34 7.37 13.08 -21.02
CA ARG A 34 7.84 13.25 -19.64
C ARG A 34 7.82 11.88 -18.96
N ALA A 35 8.94 11.46 -18.38
CA ALA A 35 9.00 10.22 -17.62
C ALA A 35 8.06 10.32 -16.41
N ALA A 36 7.30 9.25 -16.16
CA ALA A 36 6.37 9.18 -15.05
C ALA A 36 7.13 9.36 -13.71
N SER A 37 6.56 10.14 -12.80
CA SER A 37 7.20 10.49 -11.52
C SER A 37 6.20 10.48 -10.36
N TRP A 38 6.66 10.11 -9.17
CA TRP A 38 5.83 10.14 -7.97
C TRP A 38 5.63 11.58 -7.50
N GLN A 39 4.37 12.02 -7.44
CA GLN A 39 3.99 13.32 -6.90
C GLN A 39 3.35 13.14 -5.53
N LEU A 40 3.85 13.85 -4.52
CA LEU A 40 3.25 13.87 -3.19
C LEU A 40 1.87 14.54 -3.26
N LYS A 41 0.84 13.87 -2.73
CA LYS A 41 -0.55 14.34 -2.72
C LYS A 41 -1.12 14.49 -1.30
N TRP A 42 -0.49 13.88 -0.30
CA TRP A 42 -0.97 13.86 1.07
C TRP A 42 0.17 13.55 2.04
N SER A 43 0.31 14.32 3.11
CA SER A 43 1.36 14.15 4.13
C SER A 43 0.94 14.85 5.44
N PRO A 44 -0.08 14.34 6.14
CA PRO A 44 -0.58 14.96 7.36
C PRO A 44 0.42 14.84 8.51
N SER A 45 0.24 15.69 9.51
CA SER A 45 0.91 15.64 10.81
C SER A 45 -0.05 15.04 11.84
N ALA A 46 0.36 13.99 12.56
CA ALA A 46 -0.47 13.45 13.64
C ALA A 46 -0.73 14.52 14.72
N ARG A 47 0.30 15.32 15.03
CA ARG A 47 0.26 16.38 16.03
C ARG A 47 -0.74 17.47 15.67
N ASP A 48 -0.75 17.90 14.42
CA ASP A 48 -1.49 19.10 13.99
C ASP A 48 -2.84 18.74 13.36
N ASP A 49 -2.89 17.68 12.55
CA ASP A 49 -4.10 17.25 11.85
C ASP A 49 -4.92 16.27 12.68
N GLY A 50 -4.28 15.47 13.55
CA GLY A 50 -4.95 14.44 14.34
C GLY A 50 -5.76 13.49 13.45
N LEU A 51 -7.00 13.21 13.85
CA LEU A 51 -7.91 12.36 13.07
C LEU A 51 -8.55 13.08 11.86
N ARG A 52 -8.39 14.41 11.74
CA ARG A 52 -8.87 15.15 10.56
C ARG A 52 -8.10 14.77 9.30
N ALA A 53 -6.94 14.12 9.43
CA ALA A 53 -6.18 13.55 8.33
C ALA A 53 -6.95 12.51 7.51
N PHE A 54 -7.96 11.86 8.11
CA PHE A 54 -8.67 10.73 7.53
C PHE A 54 -10.07 11.11 7.05
N GLU A 55 -10.56 10.36 6.07
CA GLU A 55 -11.90 10.50 5.49
C GLU A 55 -12.98 10.12 6.50
N THR A 56 -12.85 8.94 7.13
CA THR A 56 -13.78 8.47 8.16
C THR A 56 -13.04 7.83 9.34
N LEU A 57 -13.74 7.77 10.47
CA LEU A 57 -13.32 7.12 11.70
C LEU A 57 -14.29 5.98 12.03
N GLU A 58 -13.77 4.79 12.28
CA GLU A 58 -14.49 3.61 12.75
C GLU A 58 -13.99 3.28 14.17
N ASP A 59 -14.34 4.12 15.15
CA ASP A 59 -13.99 3.98 16.58
C ASP A 59 -15.22 3.49 17.37
N ASP A 60 -15.07 2.41 18.13
CA ASP A 60 -16.10 1.71 18.93
C ASP A 60 -17.50 1.68 18.30
N ARG A 61 -17.60 1.23 17.04
CA ARG A 61 -18.85 1.27 16.25
C ARG A 61 -20.05 0.53 16.85
N ALA A 62 -19.83 -0.30 17.88
CA ALA A 62 -20.86 -1.06 18.58
C ALA A 62 -21.14 -0.52 19.99
N ASP A 63 -20.53 0.60 20.39
CA ASP A 63 -20.59 1.15 21.76
C ASP A 63 -20.30 0.09 22.83
N SER A 64 -19.34 -0.78 22.54
CA SER A 64 -19.01 -1.96 23.33
C SER A 64 -18.10 -1.64 24.51
N HIS A 65 -17.38 -0.52 24.45
CA HIS A 65 -16.41 -0.12 25.47
C HIS A 65 -16.29 1.42 25.57
N PRO A 66 -17.39 2.14 25.82
CA PRO A 66 -17.39 3.61 25.83
C PRO A 66 -16.46 4.21 26.89
N ALA A 67 -16.22 3.49 28.00
CA ALA A 67 -15.34 3.93 29.09
C ALA A 67 -13.86 4.07 28.69
N ALA A 68 -13.43 3.44 27.59
CA ALA A 68 -12.06 3.57 27.08
C ALA A 68 -11.93 4.51 25.88
N SER A 69 -13.01 5.20 25.50
CA SER A 69 -12.98 6.18 24.42
C SER A 69 -12.05 7.36 24.74
N PRO A 70 -11.27 7.89 23.76
CA PRO A 70 -11.16 7.39 22.39
C PRO A 70 -10.19 6.18 22.28
N HIS A 71 -10.52 5.20 21.43
CA HIS A 71 -9.59 4.10 21.14
C HIS A 71 -8.61 4.46 20.01
N ILE A 72 -8.95 5.45 19.18
CA ILE A 72 -8.10 5.97 18.12
C ILE A 72 -7.80 7.43 18.38
N TYR A 73 -6.53 7.80 18.48
CA TYR A 73 -6.14 9.20 18.70
C TYR A 73 -4.71 9.49 18.25
N ALA A 74 -4.40 10.76 18.04
CA ALA A 74 -3.02 11.18 17.86
C ALA A 74 -2.31 11.34 19.21
N THR A 75 -1.07 10.89 19.29
CA THR A 75 -0.19 11.00 20.46
C THR A 75 1.22 11.36 20.01
N GLY A 76 1.61 12.62 20.27
CA GLY A 76 2.80 13.21 19.66
C GLY A 76 2.70 13.17 18.13
N ASP A 77 3.72 12.59 17.48
CA ASP A 77 3.79 12.48 16.02
C ASP A 77 3.23 11.14 15.49
N ASN A 78 2.46 10.44 16.32
CA ASN A 78 1.91 9.12 15.99
C ASN A 78 0.38 9.11 16.04
N TRP A 79 -0.24 8.29 15.21
CA TRP A 79 -1.61 7.82 15.43
C TRP A 79 -1.57 6.50 16.17
N ARG A 80 -2.34 6.40 17.25
CA ARG A 80 -2.45 5.23 18.11
C ARG A 80 -3.83 4.62 17.97
N PHE A 81 -3.85 3.30 17.85
CA PHE A 81 -5.05 2.47 17.78
C PHE A 81 -4.97 1.49 18.95
N ASN A 82 -5.77 1.68 19.98
CA ASN A 82 -5.89 0.75 21.10
C ASN A 82 -6.93 -0.32 20.75
N MET A 83 -6.73 -1.53 21.28
CA MET A 83 -7.69 -2.62 21.16
C MET A 83 -7.71 -3.39 22.47
N HIS A 84 -8.82 -3.32 23.18
CA HIS A 84 -9.08 -4.05 24.42
C HIS A 84 -9.87 -5.31 24.11
N THR A 85 -9.71 -6.36 24.89
CA THR A 85 -10.41 -7.65 24.71
C THR A 85 -11.94 -7.56 24.84
N VAL A 86 -12.46 -6.51 25.48
CA VAL A 86 -13.91 -6.23 25.56
C VAL A 86 -14.47 -5.60 24.29
N ASP A 87 -13.66 -4.90 23.50
CA ASP A 87 -14.11 -4.16 22.30
C ASP A 87 -14.78 -5.09 21.28
N ARG A 88 -15.84 -4.64 20.61
CA ARG A 88 -16.55 -5.38 19.55
C ARG A 88 -16.81 -4.46 18.36
N ASP A 89 -16.76 -5.04 17.16
CA ASP A 89 -17.35 -4.39 15.99
C ASP A 89 -18.88 -4.61 16.02
N THR A 90 -19.61 -3.94 15.12
CA THR A 90 -21.05 -4.20 14.91
C THR A 90 -21.32 -5.66 14.54
N SER A 91 -20.31 -6.35 13.97
CA SER A 91 -20.28 -7.80 13.90
C SER A 91 -19.57 -8.33 15.15
N THR A 92 -20.25 -9.16 15.95
CA THR A 92 -19.79 -9.55 17.29
C THR A 92 -18.69 -10.61 17.31
N ASP A 93 -18.37 -11.22 16.17
CA ASP A 93 -17.31 -12.23 16.00
C ASP A 93 -15.91 -11.62 15.81
N ARG A 94 -15.79 -10.30 15.93
CA ARG A 94 -14.57 -9.53 15.65
C ARG A 94 -14.50 -8.22 16.44
N GLN A 95 -13.32 -7.64 16.46
CA GLN A 95 -13.05 -6.33 17.04
C GLN A 95 -12.50 -5.41 15.95
N ARG A 96 -12.89 -4.13 15.94
CA ARG A 96 -12.44 -3.17 14.93
C ARG A 96 -12.29 -1.78 15.52
N HIS A 97 -11.12 -1.18 15.26
CA HIS A 97 -10.85 0.24 15.36
C HIS A 97 -10.01 0.66 14.16
N GLU A 98 -10.59 1.39 13.20
CA GLU A 98 -9.92 1.75 11.94
C GLU A 98 -10.20 3.19 11.49
N VAL A 99 -9.26 3.76 10.74
CA VAL A 99 -9.45 5.00 9.98
C VAL A 99 -9.45 4.70 8.49
N THR A 100 -10.05 5.58 7.67
CA THR A 100 -10.14 5.37 6.21
C THR A 100 -9.74 6.60 5.42
N GLY A 101 -9.23 6.39 4.20
CA GLY A 101 -9.03 7.43 3.20
C GLY A 101 -7.99 8.50 3.57
N LEU A 102 -7.74 9.39 2.62
CA LEU A 102 -6.74 10.46 2.74
C LEU A 102 -7.46 11.78 2.53
N ARG A 103 -7.79 12.50 3.62
CA ARG A 103 -8.42 13.82 3.51
C ARG A 103 -7.40 14.80 2.94
N ASN A 104 -7.77 15.53 1.89
CA ASN A 104 -6.89 16.49 1.24
C ASN A 104 -7.57 17.86 1.18
N GLY A 105 -7.11 18.79 2.03
CA GLY A 105 -7.68 20.11 2.20
C GLY A 105 -8.79 20.16 3.26
N SER A 106 -9.53 21.28 3.28
CA SER A 106 -10.63 21.52 4.20
C SER A 106 -11.92 20.81 3.79
N GLY A 107 -12.84 20.64 4.74
CA GLY A 107 -14.16 20.07 4.49
C GLY A 107 -14.10 18.58 4.16
N SER A 108 -15.02 18.08 3.34
CA SER A 108 -15.18 16.66 2.98
C SER A 108 -14.29 16.19 1.82
N ASN A 109 -13.25 16.94 1.46
CA ASN A 109 -12.38 16.61 0.34
C ASN A 109 -11.39 15.51 0.69
N TYR A 110 -11.28 14.49 -0.16
CA TYR A 110 -10.36 13.36 0.01
C TYR A 110 -9.83 12.88 -1.33
N LEU A 111 -8.68 12.21 -1.30
CA LEU A 111 -8.11 11.59 -2.50
C LEU A 111 -8.98 10.41 -2.95
N ARG A 112 -9.25 10.36 -4.26
CA ARG A 112 -10.04 9.31 -4.90
C ARG A 112 -9.15 8.54 -5.85
N TRP A 113 -8.79 7.31 -5.50
CA TRP A 113 -7.93 6.47 -6.33
C TRP A 113 -8.79 5.71 -7.32
N THR A 114 -8.84 6.17 -8.57
CA THR A 114 -9.70 5.61 -9.61
C THR A 114 -8.93 4.70 -10.55
N GLU A 115 -9.66 3.90 -11.33
CA GLU A 115 -9.09 2.98 -12.32
C GLU A 115 -8.09 3.68 -13.27
N GLY A 116 -7.02 2.96 -13.62
CA GLY A 116 -5.91 3.43 -14.44
C GLY A 116 -4.81 4.16 -13.67
N GLN A 117 -5.11 4.68 -12.47
CA GLN A 117 -4.13 5.40 -11.66
C GLN A 117 -3.20 4.44 -10.91
N THR A 118 -1.96 4.90 -10.68
CA THR A 118 -1.01 4.20 -9.80
C THR A 118 -0.71 5.07 -8.59
N TRP A 119 -0.87 4.49 -7.41
CA TRP A 119 -0.72 5.14 -6.12
C TRP A 119 0.32 4.45 -5.27
N ARG A 120 0.91 5.20 -4.36
CA ARG A 120 1.85 4.73 -3.34
C ARG A 120 1.50 5.35 -2.00
N VAL A 121 1.53 4.54 -0.95
CA VAL A 121 1.49 5.01 0.43
C VAL A 121 2.73 4.53 1.17
N THR A 122 3.33 5.45 1.93
CA THR A 122 4.46 5.15 2.81
C THR A 122 4.12 5.55 4.23
N TYR A 123 4.57 4.77 5.20
CA TYR A 123 4.44 5.06 6.63
C TYR A 123 5.38 4.17 7.43
N SER A 124 5.59 4.49 8.70
CA SER A 124 6.24 3.58 9.64
C SER A 124 5.18 3.05 10.61
N MET A 125 5.25 1.75 10.92
CA MET A 125 4.38 1.10 11.89
C MET A 125 5.20 0.55 13.06
N TYR A 126 4.66 0.67 14.26
CA TYR A 126 5.18 0.01 15.46
C TYR A 126 4.16 -1.03 15.92
N ILE A 127 4.58 -2.30 15.89
CA ILE A 127 3.75 -3.43 16.32
C ILE A 127 4.32 -3.95 17.64
N PRO A 128 3.69 -3.65 18.79
CA PRO A 128 4.17 -4.17 20.07
C PRO A 128 4.05 -5.70 20.10
N LYS A 129 4.85 -6.39 20.91
CA LYS A 129 4.68 -7.84 21.18
C LYS A 129 3.29 -8.20 21.70
N SER A 130 2.54 -7.24 22.24
CA SER A 130 1.16 -7.44 22.67
C SER A 130 0.20 -7.63 21.49
N LEU A 131 0.47 -7.03 20.33
CA LEU A 131 -0.31 -7.20 19.11
C LEU A 131 0.17 -8.44 18.33
N LYS A 132 -0.25 -9.61 18.80
CA LYS A 132 0.14 -10.90 18.23
C LYS A 132 -0.68 -11.25 16.99
N ALA A 133 -0.09 -12.09 16.14
CA ALA A 133 -0.82 -12.73 15.04
C ALA A 133 -1.85 -13.76 15.57
N THR A 134 -2.97 -13.90 14.86
CA THR A 134 -4.07 -14.83 15.18
C THR A 134 -4.24 -15.91 14.12
N THR A 135 -4.99 -16.98 14.41
CA THR A 135 -5.23 -18.11 13.49
C THR A 135 -6.29 -17.85 12.43
N THR A 136 -7.12 -16.81 12.58
CA THR A 136 -8.15 -16.39 11.59
C THR A 136 -7.74 -15.17 10.76
N PHE A 137 -7.80 -13.97 11.34
CA PHE A 137 -7.25 -12.75 10.75
C PHE A 137 -7.01 -11.67 11.82
N THR A 138 -5.99 -10.86 11.58
CA THR A 138 -5.75 -9.57 12.23
C THR A 138 -5.25 -8.63 11.14
N HIS A 139 -6.15 -7.88 10.52
CA HIS A 139 -5.83 -6.89 9.49
C HIS A 139 -5.33 -5.60 10.17
N ILE A 140 -4.23 -5.07 9.65
CA ILE A 140 -3.64 -3.80 10.12
C ILE A 140 -3.62 -2.69 9.05
N MET A 141 -3.77 -3.09 7.78
CA MET A 141 -4.03 -2.20 6.67
C MET A 141 -4.90 -2.93 5.64
N GLN A 142 -5.79 -2.18 4.97
CA GLN A 142 -6.60 -2.69 3.89
C GLN A 142 -6.64 -1.69 2.73
N MET A 143 -6.84 -2.19 1.51
CA MET A 143 -7.37 -1.40 0.40
C MET A 143 -8.83 -1.81 0.20
N LYS A 144 -9.73 -0.83 0.03
CA LYS A 144 -11.17 -1.11 0.01
C LYS A 144 -11.94 -0.14 -0.89
N GLN A 145 -13.00 -0.64 -1.50
CA GLN A 145 -14.03 0.19 -2.12
C GLN A 145 -14.94 0.78 -1.02
N PRO A 146 -15.17 2.11 -0.97
CA PRO A 146 -16.08 2.72 -0.01
C PRO A 146 -17.50 2.13 -0.09
N GLY A 147 -18.11 1.87 1.06
CA GLY A 147 -19.47 1.32 1.15
C GLY A 147 -19.61 0.26 2.24
N SER A 148 -20.84 0.01 2.67
CA SER A 148 -21.16 -1.09 3.57
C SER A 148 -21.11 -2.42 2.83
N GLY A 149 -20.48 -3.43 3.42
CA GLY A 149 -20.55 -4.82 2.92
C GLY A 149 -19.61 -5.16 1.76
N SER A 150 -18.81 -4.22 1.23
CA SER A 150 -17.78 -4.58 0.24
C SER A 150 -16.69 -5.45 0.88
N SER A 151 -16.15 -6.41 0.14
CA SER A 151 -14.96 -7.15 0.57
C SER A 151 -13.72 -6.24 0.54
N PRO A 152 -12.70 -6.49 1.37
CA PRO A 152 -11.38 -5.91 1.14
C PRO A 152 -10.87 -6.28 -0.26
N ILE A 153 -10.04 -5.41 -0.84
CA ILE A 153 -9.33 -5.67 -2.11
C ILE A 153 -7.96 -6.26 -1.78
N VAL A 154 -7.21 -5.55 -0.93
CA VAL A 154 -5.90 -5.96 -0.42
C VAL A 154 -5.98 -5.95 1.10
N VAL A 155 -5.34 -6.92 1.75
CA VAL A 155 -5.16 -6.93 3.20
C VAL A 155 -3.70 -7.13 3.57
N GLN A 156 -3.20 -6.28 4.47
CA GLN A 156 -1.98 -6.54 5.22
C GLN A 156 -2.38 -7.11 6.60
N SER A 157 -1.95 -8.33 6.88
CA SER A 157 -2.46 -9.09 8.02
C SER A 157 -1.35 -9.68 8.87
N LEU A 158 -1.59 -9.74 10.17
CA LEU A 158 -0.85 -10.59 11.10
C LEU A 158 -1.54 -11.96 11.13
N ARG A 159 -0.80 -13.01 10.79
CA ARG A 159 -1.34 -14.37 10.62
C ARG A 159 -0.45 -15.39 11.29
N ARG A 160 -1.06 -16.36 11.97
CA ARG A 160 -0.37 -17.58 12.38
C ARG A 160 -0.42 -18.60 11.25
N VAL A 161 0.76 -19.06 10.85
CA VAL A 161 0.94 -20.06 9.81
C VAL A 161 1.83 -21.15 10.39
N ASN A 162 1.28 -22.36 10.52
CA ASN A 162 1.97 -23.50 11.14
C ASN A 162 2.57 -23.15 12.53
N GLY A 163 1.80 -22.42 13.35
CA GLY A 163 2.22 -21.96 14.68
C GLY A 163 3.09 -20.70 14.70
N VAL A 164 3.70 -20.32 13.57
CA VAL A 164 4.59 -19.15 13.47
C VAL A 164 3.82 -17.86 13.26
N GLN A 165 4.19 -16.80 13.96
CA GLN A 165 3.63 -15.46 13.75
C GLN A 165 4.24 -14.81 12.51
N THR A 166 3.39 -14.37 11.59
CA THR A 166 3.82 -13.79 10.31
C THR A 166 3.07 -12.49 10.03
N ILE A 167 3.67 -11.67 9.18
CA ILE A 167 3.02 -10.54 8.53
C ILE A 167 2.97 -10.82 7.04
N GLU A 168 1.81 -10.60 6.42
CA GLU A 168 1.59 -10.90 5.01
C GLU A 168 0.77 -9.83 4.30
N LEU A 169 0.93 -9.76 2.99
CA LEU A 169 0.05 -9.02 2.10
C LEU A 169 -0.63 -10.00 1.12
N LYS A 170 -1.95 -9.86 0.97
CA LYS A 170 -2.78 -10.74 0.17
C LYS A 170 -3.84 -9.95 -0.61
N LEU A 171 -4.11 -10.36 -1.86
CA LEU A 171 -5.32 -9.97 -2.59
C LEU A 171 -6.46 -10.81 -2.03
N PHE A 172 -7.45 -10.16 -1.44
CA PHE A 172 -8.39 -10.83 -0.54
C PHE A 172 -9.34 -11.77 -1.30
N THR A 173 -10.03 -11.26 -2.32
CA THR A 173 -11.04 -12.03 -3.08
C THR A 173 -10.46 -13.25 -3.76
N ASP A 174 -9.29 -13.11 -4.40
CA ASP A 174 -8.69 -14.17 -5.22
C ASP A 174 -7.80 -15.14 -4.43
N ASP A 175 -7.67 -14.94 -3.12
CA ASP A 175 -6.75 -15.67 -2.26
C ASP A 175 -5.27 -15.65 -2.73
N ILE A 176 -4.80 -14.53 -3.30
CA ILE A 176 -3.44 -14.45 -3.84
C ILE A 176 -2.49 -13.86 -2.79
N LEU A 177 -1.57 -14.70 -2.28
CA LEU A 177 -0.46 -14.23 -1.45
C LEU A 177 0.57 -13.45 -2.29
N VAL A 178 0.78 -12.18 -1.92
CA VAL A 178 1.84 -11.34 -2.52
C VAL A 178 3.18 -11.64 -1.86
N GLY A 179 3.19 -11.69 -0.53
CA GLY A 179 4.39 -11.95 0.24
C GLY A 179 4.09 -12.17 1.72
N ARG A 180 4.99 -12.86 2.42
CA ARG A 180 4.93 -13.16 3.85
C ARG A 180 6.33 -13.19 4.43
N THR A 181 6.47 -12.74 5.67
CA THR A 181 7.70 -12.86 6.47
C THR A 181 7.38 -13.03 7.95
N ASN A 182 8.35 -13.41 8.76
CA ASN A 182 8.17 -13.60 10.20
C ASN A 182 7.88 -12.25 10.88
N LEU A 183 6.87 -12.23 11.74
CA LEU A 183 6.48 -11.04 12.50
C LEU A 183 7.42 -10.77 13.67
N GLU A 184 7.89 -11.83 14.33
CA GLU A 184 8.60 -11.73 15.60
C GLU A 184 9.83 -10.80 15.58
N PRO A 185 10.68 -10.79 14.52
CA PRO A 185 11.79 -9.84 14.44
C PRO A 185 11.39 -8.36 14.33
N LEU A 186 10.14 -8.09 13.92
CA LEU A 186 9.58 -6.75 13.71
C LEU A 186 8.86 -6.20 14.94
N HIS A 187 8.63 -7.02 15.96
CA HIS A 187 7.99 -6.57 17.18
C HIS A 187 8.85 -5.56 17.94
N ASP A 188 8.16 -4.63 18.60
CA ASP A 188 8.75 -3.57 19.44
C ASP A 188 9.76 -2.69 18.68
N LYS A 189 9.59 -2.55 17.37
CA LYS A 189 10.43 -1.75 16.49
C LYS A 189 9.59 -1.03 15.45
N TRP A 190 10.09 0.11 14.99
CA TRP A 190 9.54 0.76 13.81
C TRP A 190 9.92 -0.03 12.56
N THR A 191 8.90 -0.31 11.73
CA THR A 191 9.04 -0.94 10.42
C THR A 191 8.44 0.00 9.39
N ASP A 192 9.23 0.40 8.40
CA ASP A 192 8.78 1.22 7.28
C ASP A 192 8.02 0.36 6.28
N VAL A 193 6.87 0.86 5.84
CA VAL A 193 6.02 0.28 4.82
C VAL A 193 6.08 1.18 3.59
N ASP A 194 6.30 0.57 2.43
CA ASP A 194 6.11 1.18 1.12
C ASP A 194 5.21 0.25 0.30
N PHE A 195 3.95 0.67 0.16
CA PHE A 195 2.94 -0.06 -0.58
C PHE A 195 2.54 0.71 -1.82
N GLN A 196 2.52 0.02 -2.96
CA GLN A 196 2.18 0.57 -4.26
C GLN A 196 1.05 -0.25 -4.86
N ILE A 197 0.13 0.43 -5.55
CA ILE A 197 -1.02 -0.19 -6.21
C ILE A 197 -1.29 0.53 -7.52
N LYS A 198 -1.39 -0.23 -8.62
CA LYS A 198 -2.08 0.22 -9.83
C LYS A 198 -3.52 -0.22 -9.73
N VAL A 199 -4.44 0.73 -9.70
CA VAL A 199 -5.88 0.46 -9.67
C VAL A 199 -6.32 0.03 -11.07
N GLY A 200 -6.79 -1.21 -11.20
CA GLY A 200 -7.22 -1.80 -12.46
C GLY A 200 -8.19 -2.95 -12.22
N ASN A 201 -9.21 -3.03 -13.09
CA ASN A 201 -10.19 -4.11 -13.12
C ASN A 201 -9.61 -5.36 -13.81
N GLY A 202 -10.04 -6.55 -13.39
CA GLY A 202 -9.58 -7.82 -13.95
C GLY A 202 -8.05 -7.96 -13.85
N SER A 203 -7.35 -8.18 -14.96
CA SER A 203 -5.89 -8.31 -14.95
C SER A 203 -5.11 -6.99 -15.11
N ALA A 204 -5.78 -5.83 -15.07
CA ALA A 204 -5.12 -4.54 -15.33
C ALA A 204 -4.38 -3.96 -14.11
N GLY A 205 -4.54 -4.55 -12.92
CA GLY A 205 -3.96 -4.06 -11.68
C GLY A 205 -2.59 -4.66 -11.33
N SER A 206 -1.96 -4.03 -10.34
CA SER A 206 -0.73 -4.53 -9.74
C SER A 206 -0.55 -4.01 -8.32
N VAL A 207 0.24 -4.72 -7.54
CA VAL A 207 0.67 -4.32 -6.19
C VAL A 207 2.17 -4.56 -6.00
N ARG A 208 2.81 -3.73 -5.19
CA ARG A 208 4.16 -3.96 -4.64
C ARG A 208 4.17 -3.62 -3.17
N TRP A 209 4.84 -4.45 -2.38
CA TRP A 209 4.90 -4.35 -0.94
C TRP A 209 6.32 -4.51 -0.46
N ILE A 210 6.81 -3.47 0.20
CA ILE A 210 8.14 -3.41 0.76
C ILE A 210 8.03 -3.13 2.25
N LEU A 211 8.69 -3.96 3.06
CA LEU A 211 8.92 -3.67 4.47
C LEU A 211 10.41 -3.50 4.73
N LYS A 212 10.76 -2.47 5.51
CA LYS A 212 12.12 -2.25 5.99
C LYS A 212 12.15 -2.14 7.51
N SER A 213 13.11 -2.79 8.15
CA SER A 213 13.41 -2.61 9.57
C SER A 213 14.78 -1.96 9.67
N GLY A 214 14.81 -0.66 9.96
CA GLY A 214 16.01 0.16 9.79
C GLY A 214 16.49 0.13 8.33
N SER A 215 17.78 -0.14 8.11
CA SER A 215 18.35 -0.24 6.76
C SER A 215 18.05 -1.56 6.04
N THR A 216 17.47 -2.55 6.71
CA THR A 216 17.27 -3.91 6.17
C THR A 216 15.92 -4.03 5.49
N THR A 217 15.91 -4.36 4.19
CA THR A 217 14.70 -4.79 3.49
C THR A 217 14.32 -6.19 3.94
N VAL A 218 13.20 -6.32 4.64
CA VAL A 218 12.68 -7.58 5.16
C VAL A 218 11.85 -8.31 4.10
N ILE A 219 11.13 -7.55 3.27
CA ILE A 219 10.42 -8.08 2.11
C ILE A 219 10.32 -7.00 1.03
N ASP A 220 10.38 -7.41 -0.23
CA ASP A 220 10.04 -6.63 -1.41
C ASP A 220 9.42 -7.61 -2.42
N LYS A 221 8.10 -7.57 -2.53
CA LYS A 221 7.34 -8.48 -3.40
C LYS A 221 6.31 -7.73 -4.20
N SER A 222 6.06 -8.19 -5.42
CA SER A 222 5.05 -7.63 -6.30
C SER A 222 4.19 -8.71 -6.95
N ARG A 223 3.00 -8.30 -7.36
CA ARG A 223 2.09 -9.06 -8.22
C ARG A 223 1.52 -8.11 -9.26
N THR A 224 1.46 -8.57 -10.50
CA THR A 224 0.85 -7.88 -11.64
C THR A 224 -0.19 -8.80 -12.25
N GLY A 225 -1.11 -8.28 -13.06
CA GLY A 225 -2.12 -9.13 -13.68
C GLY A 225 -3.26 -9.47 -12.73
N VAL A 226 -3.52 -8.63 -11.72
CA VAL A 226 -4.46 -8.90 -10.62
C VAL A 226 -5.55 -7.84 -10.55
N ASP A 227 -6.71 -8.23 -10.03
CA ASP A 227 -7.82 -7.30 -9.84
C ASP A 227 -7.60 -6.48 -8.57
N THR A 228 -7.69 -5.17 -8.72
CA THR A 228 -7.48 -4.21 -7.65
C THR A 228 -8.60 -3.17 -7.60
N PHE A 229 -9.70 -3.39 -8.32
CA PHE A 229 -10.78 -2.44 -8.45
C PHE A 229 -12.14 -3.14 -8.46
N LEU A 230 -12.95 -2.89 -7.42
CA LEU A 230 -14.31 -3.42 -7.36
C LEU A 230 -15.32 -2.48 -8.06
N ALA A 231 -15.28 -1.20 -7.70
CA ALA A 231 -16.16 -0.14 -8.21
C ALA A 231 -15.69 1.24 -7.70
N ASP A 232 -16.29 2.33 -8.21
CA ASP A 232 -16.12 3.75 -7.81
C ASP A 232 -14.67 4.23 -7.64
N ARG A 233 -14.05 3.86 -6.51
CA ARG A 233 -12.65 4.16 -6.18
C ARG A 233 -12.11 3.18 -5.14
N VAL A 234 -10.79 3.19 -5.00
CA VAL A 234 -10.06 2.55 -3.90
C VAL A 234 -9.73 3.58 -2.84
N ARG A 235 -9.79 3.19 -1.56
CA ARG A 235 -9.22 3.94 -0.44
C ARG A 235 -8.48 2.99 0.52
N PRO A 236 -7.40 3.43 1.16
CA PRO A 236 -6.79 2.67 2.23
C PRO A 236 -7.61 2.75 3.52
N LYS A 237 -7.42 1.75 4.38
CA LYS A 237 -7.82 1.75 5.78
C LYS A 237 -6.63 1.32 6.63
N TRP A 238 -6.54 1.84 7.85
CA TRP A 238 -5.53 1.44 8.82
C TRP A 238 -6.13 1.29 10.20
N GLY A 239 -5.59 0.39 11.01
CA GLY A 239 -6.00 0.23 12.40
C GLY A 239 -5.83 -1.21 12.86
N ILE A 240 -6.68 -1.66 13.80
CA ILE A 240 -6.72 -3.06 14.22
C ILE A 240 -8.10 -3.61 13.90
N TYR A 241 -8.14 -4.60 13.03
CA TYR A 241 -9.35 -5.33 12.69
C TYR A 241 -9.09 -6.84 12.78
N ARG A 242 -9.50 -7.47 13.89
CA ARG A 242 -9.16 -8.88 14.17
C ARG A 242 -10.39 -9.70 14.53
N SER A 243 -10.39 -10.96 14.09
CA SER A 243 -11.41 -11.93 14.47
C SER A 243 -11.19 -12.43 15.89
N LEU A 244 -12.31 -12.68 16.59
CA LEU A 244 -12.32 -13.31 17.91
C LEU A 244 -12.27 -14.84 17.85
N GLY A 245 -12.35 -15.43 16.66
CA GLY A 245 -12.23 -16.87 16.43
C GLY A 245 -10.78 -17.39 16.49
N ASP A 246 -9.88 -16.68 17.16
CA ASP A 246 -8.50 -17.13 17.34
C ASP A 246 -8.45 -18.37 18.24
N THR A 247 -7.75 -19.40 17.77
CA THR A 247 -7.60 -20.68 18.47
C THR A 247 -6.24 -20.82 19.15
N SER A 248 -5.40 -19.79 19.07
CA SER A 248 -4.03 -19.83 19.57
C SER A 248 -3.81 -19.17 20.92
N GLY A 249 -4.84 -18.55 21.51
CA GLY A 249 -4.73 -17.80 22.76
C GLY A 249 -3.93 -16.49 22.61
N SER A 250 -3.91 -15.93 21.40
CA SER A 250 -3.15 -14.72 21.07
C SER A 250 -3.86 -13.43 21.46
N LEU A 251 -5.18 -13.46 21.60
CA LEU A 251 -6.00 -12.29 21.88
C LEU A 251 -5.70 -11.76 23.28
N GLN A 252 -5.33 -10.49 23.32
CA GLN A 252 -5.06 -9.72 24.52
C GLN A 252 -5.16 -8.23 24.18
N ASP A 253 -5.16 -7.39 25.22
CA ASP A 253 -5.10 -5.94 25.06
C ASP A 253 -3.80 -5.55 24.35
N CYS A 254 -3.93 -4.68 23.36
CA CYS A 254 -2.81 -4.32 22.49
C CYS A 254 -3.02 -2.95 21.86
N HIS A 255 -2.04 -2.53 21.06
CA HIS A 255 -2.16 -1.33 20.26
C HIS A 255 -1.34 -1.42 18.98
N LEU A 256 -1.55 -0.48 18.08
CA LEU A 256 -0.75 -0.22 16.88
C LEU A 256 -0.40 1.27 16.87
N LEU A 257 0.84 1.61 16.50
CA LEU A 257 1.20 2.99 16.18
C LEU A 257 1.55 3.13 14.71
N LEU A 258 1.13 4.24 14.11
CA LEU A 258 1.50 4.65 12.76
C LEU A 258 2.09 6.06 12.80
N THR A 259 3.10 6.32 11.99
CA THR A 259 3.69 7.65 11.82
C THR A 259 4.15 7.86 10.37
N ASN A 260 4.47 9.10 10.02
CA ASN A 260 5.02 9.48 8.72
C ASN A 260 4.19 9.01 7.51
N LEU A 261 2.87 9.03 7.66
CA LEU A 261 1.92 8.67 6.61
C LEU A 261 2.01 9.65 5.44
N ARG A 262 2.23 9.13 4.23
CA ARG A 262 2.31 9.90 2.98
C ARG A 262 1.63 9.16 1.84
N GLY A 263 0.99 9.90 0.95
CA GLY A 263 0.30 9.40 -0.24
C GLY A 263 0.84 10.07 -1.50
N TYR A 264 1.12 9.27 -2.52
CA TYR A 264 1.69 9.72 -3.79
C TYR A 264 0.91 9.15 -4.96
N GLN A 265 0.80 9.93 -6.03
CA GLN A 265 0.30 9.47 -7.32
C GLN A 265 1.44 9.47 -8.33
N LEU A 266 1.51 8.43 -9.16
CA LEU A 266 2.39 8.41 -10.32
C LEU A 266 1.73 9.19 -11.46
N VAL A 267 2.39 10.23 -11.98
CA VAL A 267 1.91 11.07 -13.10
C VAL A 267 3.00 11.33 -14.13
#